data_AF-A0A4V6AQ95-F1
#
_entry.id   AF-A0A4V6AQ95-F1
#
_cell.length_a   1.000
_cell.length_b   1.000
_cell.length_c   1.000
_cell.angle_alpha   90.00
_cell.angle_beta   90.00
_cell.angle_gamma   90.00
#
_symmetry.space_group_name_H-M   'P 1'
#
loop_
_entity.id
_entity.type
_entity.pdbx_description
1 polymer ?
#
loop_
_entity_poly.entity_id
_entity_poly.type
_entity_poly.pdbx_seq_one_letter_code
_entity_poly.pdbx_strand_id
1 'polypeptide(L)'
;MKAGCSQLKPVLLIFIFNLCFYASYELTELQLCELCSGTVLNVSTVGQFCSSSAGRIERRCCWRHENTSDRERIIGILPQDIVCPGGNSSWEKVEVNGTNRICEGQKDMCNQTGQLSINCPENSLCAPYGPGFFECSCADNYHGYKCLREGEFPTLQVFGPLGGCTFVITLLLWVTQRRKAKSL
;
A
#
# COMPACT_ATOMS: atom_id res chain seq x y z
N MET A 1 -25.35 3.60 50.52
CA MET A 1 -25.28 3.87 49.07
C MET A 1 -24.58 2.67 48.41
N LYS A 2 -25.30 1.84 47.65
CA LYS A 2 -24.74 0.69 46.91
C LYS A 2 -24.44 1.17 45.48
N ALA A 3 -23.17 1.42 45.19
CA ALA A 3 -22.73 1.77 43.85
C ALA A 3 -22.72 0.50 42.97
N GLY A 4 -23.61 0.45 41.97
CA GLY A 4 -23.57 -0.53 40.90
C GLY A 4 -22.40 -0.21 39.98
N CYS A 5 -21.32 -0.98 40.09
CA CYS A 5 -20.27 -0.99 39.08
C CYS A 5 -20.64 -2.06 38.05
N SER A 6 -21.02 -1.62 36.85
CA SER A 6 -21.36 -2.47 35.71
C SER A 6 -20.22 -3.44 35.43
N GLN A 7 -20.51 -4.74 35.51
CA GLN A 7 -19.58 -5.85 35.29
C GLN A 7 -19.24 -5.94 33.80
N LEU A 8 -18.34 -5.08 33.32
CA LEU A 8 -17.73 -5.25 32.01
C LEU A 8 -16.96 -6.57 32.04
N LYS A 9 -17.49 -7.61 31.38
CA LYS A 9 -16.90 -8.96 31.41
C LYS A 9 -15.44 -8.85 30.94
N PRO A 10 -14.46 -9.37 31.70
CA PRO A 10 -13.03 -9.31 31.34
C PRO A 10 -12.74 -9.94 29.96
N VAL A 11 -13.60 -10.85 29.52
CA VAL A 11 -13.58 -11.44 28.17
C VAL A 11 -13.74 -10.38 27.07
N LEU A 12 -14.61 -9.38 27.28
CA LEU A 12 -14.86 -8.31 26.32
C LEU A 12 -13.64 -7.39 26.17
N LEU A 13 -12.95 -7.09 27.29
CA LEU A 13 -11.72 -6.30 27.30
C LEU A 13 -10.58 -7.00 26.56
N ILE A 14 -10.39 -8.30 26.78
CA ILE A 14 -9.36 -9.09 26.08
C ILE A 14 -9.67 -9.18 24.58
N PHE A 15 -10.95 -9.30 24.21
CA PHE A 15 -11.37 -9.36 22.81
C PHE A 15 -11.16 -8.02 22.09
N ILE A 16 -11.48 -6.90 22.75
CA ILE A 16 -11.21 -5.55 22.22
C ILE A 16 -9.70 -5.32 22.07
N PHE A 17 -8.88 -5.72 23.05
CA PHE A 17 -7.43 -5.59 22.96
C PHE A 17 -6.85 -6.45 21.82
N ASN A 18 -7.32 -7.69 21.64
CA ASN A 18 -6.88 -8.51 20.51
C ASN A 18 -7.29 -7.92 19.15
N LEU A 19 -8.53 -7.44 19.01
CA LEU A 19 -9.02 -6.83 17.76
C LEU A 19 -8.26 -5.55 17.41
N CYS A 20 -7.97 -4.69 18.38
CA CYS A 20 -7.25 -3.44 18.15
C CYS A 20 -5.80 -3.66 17.72
N PHE A 21 -5.14 -4.74 18.16
CA PHE A 21 -3.76 -5.04 17.78
C PHE A 21 -3.66 -5.85 16.48
N TYR A 22 -4.65 -6.72 16.18
CA TYR A 22 -4.66 -7.52 14.95
C TYR A 22 -4.89 -6.69 13.68
N ALA A 23 -5.49 -5.50 13.79
CA ALA A 23 -5.74 -4.63 12.64
C ALA A 23 -4.50 -3.83 12.18
N SER A 24 -3.33 -4.02 12.82
CA SER A 24 -2.14 -3.16 12.63
C SER A 24 -1.11 -3.69 11.65
N TYR A 25 -1.31 -4.89 11.10
CA TYR A 25 -0.39 -5.50 10.14
C TYR A 25 -1.16 -5.77 8.86
N GLU A 26 -0.79 -5.08 7.80
CA GLU A 26 -1.15 -5.24 6.37
C GLU A 26 -1.13 -3.84 5.78
N LEU A 27 0.09 -3.34 5.54
CA LEU A 27 0.29 -2.28 4.57
C LEU A 27 1.46 -2.67 3.69
N THR A 28 1.17 -3.59 2.78
CA THR A 28 1.99 -3.81 1.59
C THR A 28 1.64 -2.72 0.59
N GLU A 29 2.49 -1.71 0.54
CA GLU A 29 2.55 -0.68 -0.50
C GLU A 29 2.71 -1.36 -1.87
N LEU A 30 1.72 -1.22 -2.75
CA LEU A 30 1.63 -1.89 -4.03
C LEU A 30 1.39 -0.86 -5.14
N GLN A 31 2.09 -1.02 -6.27
CA GLN A 31 2.23 -0.04 -7.35
C GLN A 31 0.89 0.54 -7.86
N LEU A 32 0.90 1.78 -8.36
CA LEU A 32 -0.27 2.57 -8.79
C LEU A 32 -1.30 1.85 -9.69
N CYS A 33 -0.87 0.96 -10.59
CA CYS A 33 -1.80 0.19 -11.43
C CYS A 33 -2.57 -0.88 -10.64
N GLU A 34 -2.06 -1.28 -9.47
CA GLU A 34 -2.66 -2.22 -8.53
C GLU A 34 -3.52 -1.54 -7.45
N LEU A 35 -3.28 -0.25 -7.21
CA LEU A 35 -3.96 0.54 -6.17
C LEU A 35 -5.48 0.66 -6.40
N CYS A 36 -5.93 0.54 -7.65
CA CYS A 36 -7.34 0.62 -8.02
C CYS A 36 -7.81 -0.69 -8.67
N SER A 37 -8.52 -1.53 -7.91
CA SER A 37 -9.11 -2.76 -8.44
C SER A 37 -10.12 -2.47 -9.57
N GLY A 38 -10.08 -3.25 -10.66
CA GLY A 38 -11.06 -3.19 -11.76
C GLY A 38 -10.42 -3.16 -13.14
N THR A 39 -11.22 -3.46 -14.17
CA THR A 39 -10.80 -3.48 -15.58
C THR A 39 -11.32 -2.27 -16.35
N VAL A 40 -10.59 -1.84 -17.38
CA VAL A 40 -11.10 -0.85 -18.33
C VAL A 40 -12.22 -1.49 -19.16
N LEU A 41 -13.38 -0.83 -19.24
CA LEU A 41 -14.45 -1.25 -20.14
C LEU A 41 -14.01 -1.02 -21.60
N ASN A 42 -14.05 -2.06 -22.42
CA ASN A 42 -13.64 -2.01 -23.84
C ASN A 42 -14.39 -0.94 -24.67
N VAL A 43 -15.59 -0.54 -24.24
CA VAL A 43 -16.43 0.46 -24.92
C VAL A 43 -16.08 1.90 -24.53
N SER A 44 -15.26 2.09 -23.49
CA SER A 44 -14.82 3.43 -23.10
C SER A 44 -13.87 4.04 -24.13
N THR A 45 -13.83 5.36 -24.24
CA THR A 45 -12.87 6.08 -25.10
C THR A 45 -11.43 5.67 -24.80
N VAL A 46 -11.09 5.45 -23.53
CA VAL A 46 -9.77 4.97 -23.09
C VAL A 46 -9.52 3.53 -23.53
N GLY A 47 -10.51 2.64 -23.41
CA GLY A 47 -10.42 1.25 -23.85
C GLY A 47 -10.25 1.13 -25.37
N GLN A 48 -11.09 1.84 -26.13
CA GLN A 48 -10.99 1.93 -27.59
C GLN A 48 -9.65 2.49 -28.03
N PHE A 49 -9.18 3.56 -27.39
CA PHE A 49 -7.86 4.14 -27.67
C PHE A 49 -6.74 3.13 -27.41
N CYS A 50 -6.76 2.46 -26.26
CA CYS A 50 -5.75 1.46 -25.92
C CYS A 50 -5.69 0.34 -26.97
N SER A 51 -6.84 -0.24 -27.32
CA SER A 51 -6.93 -1.28 -28.37
C SER A 51 -6.49 -0.77 -29.74
N SER A 52 -6.86 0.46 -30.12
CA SER A 52 -6.51 1.05 -31.42
C SER A 52 -5.02 1.35 -31.56
N SER A 53 -4.32 1.54 -30.44
CA SER A 53 -2.92 1.93 -30.42
C SER A 53 -1.96 0.74 -30.22
N ALA A 54 -2.45 -0.47 -30.53
CA ALA A 54 -1.78 -1.75 -30.29
C ALA A 54 -1.34 -1.92 -28.81
N GLY A 55 -2.04 -1.26 -27.89
CA GLY A 55 -1.76 -1.33 -26.47
C GLY A 55 -2.38 -2.55 -25.82
N ARG A 56 -1.68 -3.10 -24.83
CA ARG A 56 -2.17 -4.13 -23.93
C ARG A 56 -2.75 -3.46 -22.68
N ILE A 57 -3.97 -3.83 -22.30
CA ILE A 57 -4.57 -3.37 -21.05
C ILE A 57 -4.11 -4.30 -19.93
N GLU A 58 -3.50 -3.74 -18.90
CA GLU A 58 -3.21 -4.45 -17.66
C GLU A 58 -3.81 -3.68 -16.47
N ARG A 59 -4.74 -4.32 -15.75
CA ARG A 59 -5.59 -3.69 -14.73
C ARG A 59 -6.35 -2.47 -15.32
N ARG A 60 -6.03 -1.26 -14.86
CA ARG A 60 -6.57 0.01 -15.39
C ARG A 60 -5.57 0.79 -16.26
N CYS A 61 -4.38 0.23 -16.49
CA CYS A 61 -3.29 0.87 -17.21
C CYS A 61 -3.25 0.37 -18.66
N CYS A 62 -3.03 1.29 -19.60
CA CYS A 62 -2.75 0.94 -20.98
C CYS A 62 -1.24 0.96 -21.20
N TRP A 63 -0.71 -0.18 -21.61
CA TRP A 63 0.70 -0.35 -21.91
C TRP A 63 0.89 -0.47 -23.41
N ARG A 64 1.87 0.25 -23.96
CA ARG A 64 2.32 0.09 -25.34
C ARG A 64 3.70 -0.54 -25.35
N HIS A 65 3.84 -1.62 -26.09
CA HIS A 65 5.12 -2.25 -26.36
C HIS A 65 5.79 -1.54 -27.54
N GLU A 66 7.07 -1.17 -27.42
CA GLU A 66 7.82 -0.53 -28.49
C GLU A 66 8.68 -1.58 -29.21
N ASN A 67 8.50 -1.77 -30.52
CA ASN A 67 9.19 -2.83 -31.28
C ASN A 67 10.74 -2.76 -31.24
N THR A 68 11.31 -1.61 -30.88
CA THR A 68 12.77 -1.36 -30.93
C THR A 68 13.45 -1.44 -29.56
N SER A 69 12.68 -1.51 -28.49
CA SER A 69 13.17 -1.50 -27.11
C SER A 69 12.14 -2.25 -26.30
N ASP A 70 12.55 -3.32 -25.61
CA ASP A 70 11.74 -4.22 -24.77
C ASP A 70 11.14 -3.51 -23.52
N ARG A 71 10.86 -2.21 -23.62
CA ARG A 71 10.31 -1.33 -22.60
C ARG A 71 8.83 -1.17 -22.85
N GLU A 72 8.03 -1.66 -21.92
CA GLU A 72 6.61 -1.35 -21.86
C GLU A 72 6.44 0.10 -21.37
N ARG A 73 5.63 0.91 -22.08
CA ARG A 73 5.34 2.29 -21.70
C ARG A 73 3.88 2.48 -21.35
N ILE A 74 3.62 3.15 -20.24
CA ILE A 74 2.25 3.58 -19.88
C ILE A 74 1.83 4.71 -20.82
N ILE A 75 0.61 4.62 -21.34
CA ILE A 75 -0.03 5.68 -22.11
C ILE A 75 -1.32 6.14 -21.41
N GLY A 76 -1.49 7.45 -21.30
CA GLY A 76 -2.70 8.09 -20.79
C GLY A 76 -3.35 8.96 -21.87
N ILE A 77 -4.68 8.93 -21.94
CA ILE A 77 -5.46 9.85 -22.78
C ILE A 77 -6.36 10.70 -21.90
N LEU A 78 -6.27 12.02 -22.07
CA LEU A 78 -7.06 13.01 -21.36
C LEU A 78 -7.66 14.00 -22.37
N PRO A 79 -8.71 14.75 -22.02
CA PRO A 79 -9.15 15.90 -22.80
C PRO A 79 -8.03 16.96 -22.91
N GLN A 80 -8.04 17.74 -23.98
CA GLN A 80 -7.03 18.76 -24.30
C GLN A 80 -6.79 19.76 -23.16
N ASP A 81 -7.87 20.19 -22.49
CA ASP A 81 -7.86 21.18 -21.42
C ASP A 81 -7.27 20.66 -20.11
N ILE A 82 -7.09 19.33 -19.99
CA ILE A 82 -6.53 18.70 -18.80
C ILE A 82 -5.05 18.43 -19.04
N VAL A 83 -4.22 18.90 -18.12
CA VAL A 83 -2.77 18.63 -18.12
C VAL A 83 -2.51 17.19 -17.71
N CYS A 84 -1.45 16.58 -18.25
CA CYS A 84 -1.03 15.26 -17.82
C CYS A 84 -0.83 15.23 -16.29
N PRO A 85 -1.23 14.15 -15.59
CA PRO A 85 -0.95 13.98 -14.16
C PRO A 85 0.54 14.18 -13.87
N GLY A 86 0.88 14.89 -12.79
CA GLY A 86 2.28 15.26 -12.47
C GLY A 86 2.86 16.41 -13.31
N GLY A 87 2.16 16.86 -14.36
CA GLY A 87 2.63 17.89 -15.28
C GLY A 87 3.41 17.30 -16.47
N ASN A 88 3.70 18.15 -17.46
CA ASN A 88 4.36 17.70 -18.70
C ASN A 88 5.78 17.15 -18.48
N SER A 89 6.47 17.55 -17.42
CA SER A 89 7.82 17.08 -17.09
C SER A 89 7.85 15.64 -16.58
N SER A 90 6.73 15.12 -16.06
CA SER A 90 6.60 13.74 -15.56
C SER A 90 6.47 12.69 -16.66
N TRP A 91 6.43 13.11 -17.93
CA TRP A 91 6.24 12.24 -19.08
C TRP A 91 7.37 12.43 -20.09
N GLU A 92 7.71 11.37 -20.81
CA GLU A 92 8.69 11.39 -21.89
C GLU A 92 8.16 12.15 -23.10
N LYS A 93 6.89 11.92 -23.44
CA LYS A 93 6.22 12.54 -24.56
C LYS A 93 4.83 13.03 -24.16
N VAL A 94 4.51 14.27 -24.49
CA VAL A 94 3.16 14.83 -24.36
C VAL A 94 2.74 15.40 -25.71
N GLU A 95 1.68 14.84 -26.27
CA GLU A 95 1.13 15.26 -27.56
C GLU A 95 -0.31 15.73 -27.39
N VAL A 96 -0.70 16.75 -28.15
CA VAL A 96 -2.08 17.23 -28.19
C VAL A 96 -2.60 16.97 -29.60
N ASN A 97 -3.51 16.00 -29.73
CA ASN A 97 -4.15 15.64 -30.98
C ASN A 97 -5.61 16.07 -30.97
N GLY A 98 -5.88 17.26 -31.51
CA GLY A 98 -7.22 17.85 -31.53
C GLY A 98 -7.77 18.01 -30.11
N THR A 99 -8.86 17.29 -29.80
CA THR A 99 -9.55 17.34 -28.50
C THR A 99 -8.86 16.55 -27.40
N ASN A 100 -7.87 15.73 -27.72
CA ASN A 100 -7.28 14.79 -26.78
C ASN A 100 -5.80 15.12 -26.54
N ARG A 101 -5.39 15.10 -25.28
CA ARG A 101 -4.00 15.11 -24.85
C ARG A 101 -3.57 13.67 -24.55
N ILE A 102 -2.43 13.29 -25.10
CA ILE A 102 -1.82 11.97 -24.95
C ILE A 102 -0.52 12.16 -24.16
N CYS A 103 -0.36 11.37 -23.10
CA CYS A 103 0.81 11.37 -22.23
C CYS A 103 1.46 9.98 -22.34
N GLU A 104 2.69 9.89 -22.84
CA GLU A 104 3.37 8.61 -23.07
C GLU A 104 4.68 8.54 -22.31
N GLY A 105 4.95 7.36 -21.73
CA GLY A 105 6.19 7.07 -21.04
C GLY A 105 6.32 7.87 -19.75
N GLN A 106 5.70 7.40 -18.67
CA GLN A 106 5.89 8.02 -17.35
C GLN A 106 7.38 7.96 -16.98
N LYS A 107 7.97 9.12 -16.70
CA LYS A 107 9.36 9.21 -16.23
C LYS A 107 9.44 8.80 -14.77
N ASP A 108 10.44 8.00 -14.45
CA ASP A 108 10.80 7.72 -13.07
C ASP A 108 11.48 8.95 -12.46
N MET A 109 10.99 9.37 -11.29
CA MET A 109 11.50 10.54 -10.60
C MET A 109 12.75 10.24 -9.75
N CYS A 110 13.04 8.96 -9.49
CA CYS A 110 14.24 8.53 -8.77
C CYS A 110 15.52 8.58 -9.62
N ASN A 111 15.39 8.61 -10.95
CA ASN A 111 16.51 8.54 -11.90
C ASN A 111 16.93 9.92 -12.48
N GLN A 112 16.47 11.02 -11.90
CA GLN A 112 16.77 12.37 -12.42
C GLN A 112 18.08 12.91 -11.83
N THR A 113 19.10 13.05 -12.70
CA THR A 113 20.49 13.40 -12.38
C THR A 113 20.71 14.83 -11.85
N GLY A 114 19.67 15.65 -11.70
CA GLY A 114 19.80 17.10 -11.53
C GLY A 114 19.41 17.67 -10.16
N GLN A 115 18.64 16.96 -9.34
CA GLN A 115 18.06 17.53 -8.12
C GLN A 115 17.74 16.43 -7.09
N LEU A 116 18.80 15.78 -6.60
CA LEU A 116 18.79 14.74 -5.57
C LEU A 116 18.07 13.45 -5.97
N SER A 117 18.59 12.30 -5.54
CA SER A 117 17.75 11.29 -4.90
C SER A 117 16.89 12.01 -3.85
N ILE A 118 15.70 12.49 -4.22
CA ILE A 118 14.95 13.51 -3.48
C ILE A 118 14.93 13.19 -1.96
N ASN A 119 15.80 13.87 -1.19
CA ASN A 119 16.15 13.68 0.24
C ASN A 119 15.63 12.42 0.95
N CYS A 120 15.85 11.24 0.39
CA CYS A 120 15.56 10.01 1.12
C CYS A 120 16.56 9.89 2.28
N PRO A 121 16.11 9.54 3.51
CA PRO A 121 17.01 9.36 4.64
C PRO A 121 18.04 8.25 4.37
N GLU A 122 19.11 8.21 5.16
CA GLU A 122 20.07 7.11 5.08
C GLU A 122 19.36 5.75 5.26
N ASN A 123 19.84 4.72 4.56
CA ASN A 123 19.24 3.38 4.54
C ASN A 123 17.81 3.30 3.99
N SER A 124 17.44 4.22 3.11
CA SER A 124 16.21 4.15 2.33
C SER A 124 16.47 4.20 0.84
N LEU A 125 15.57 3.60 0.07
CA LEU A 125 15.60 3.50 -1.37
C LEU A 125 14.46 4.36 -1.94
N CYS A 126 14.76 5.07 -3.02
CA CYS A 126 13.74 5.82 -3.76
C CYS A 126 12.92 4.85 -4.61
N ALA A 127 11.60 4.94 -4.50
CA ALA A 127 10.65 4.23 -5.34
C ALA A 127 9.71 5.22 -6.06
N PRO A 128 9.32 4.95 -7.32
CA PRO A 128 8.38 5.79 -8.05
C PRO A 128 6.96 5.66 -7.47
N TYR A 129 6.36 6.78 -7.05
CA TYR A 129 5.01 6.84 -6.45
C TYR A 129 4.01 7.52 -7.37
N GLY A 130 4.01 7.14 -8.65
CA GLY A 130 3.13 7.73 -9.66
C GLY A 130 3.72 8.96 -10.36
N PRO A 131 2.96 9.60 -11.24
CA PRO A 131 3.49 10.59 -12.16
C PRO A 131 3.84 11.88 -11.42
N GLY A 132 5.13 12.21 -11.39
CA GLY A 132 5.61 13.40 -10.68
C GLY A 132 5.67 13.25 -9.16
N PHE A 133 5.62 12.01 -8.64
CA PHE A 133 5.74 11.70 -7.22
C PHE A 133 6.70 10.54 -6.99
N PHE A 134 7.29 10.51 -5.79
CA PHE A 134 8.23 9.47 -5.35
C PHE A 134 7.95 9.19 -3.88
N GLU A 135 8.38 8.01 -3.43
CA GLU A 135 8.33 7.58 -2.05
C GLU A 135 9.71 7.05 -1.64
N CYS A 136 10.05 7.16 -0.35
CA CYS A 136 11.24 6.56 0.21
C CYS A 136 10.85 5.37 1.07
N SER A 137 11.16 4.16 0.61
CA SER A 137 10.98 2.93 1.37
C SER A 137 12.29 2.55 2.08
N CYS A 138 12.23 1.91 3.23
CA CYS A 138 13.46 1.44 3.86
C CYS A 138 14.15 0.35 3.03
N ALA A 139 15.48 0.36 3.02
CA ALA A 139 16.28 -0.70 2.44
C ALA A 139 16.09 -2.02 3.22
N ASP A 140 16.44 -3.13 2.60
CA ASP A 140 16.34 -4.45 3.24
C ASP A 140 17.01 -4.45 4.62
N ASN A 141 16.35 -5.06 5.60
CA ASN A 141 16.72 -5.09 7.02
C ASN A 141 16.61 -3.78 7.81
N TYR A 142 16.21 -2.67 7.19
CA TYR A 142 15.92 -1.41 7.88
C TYR A 142 14.42 -1.18 8.02
N HIS A 143 14.00 -0.63 9.15
CA HIS A 143 12.60 -0.35 9.41
C HIS A 143 12.38 0.81 10.37
N GLY A 144 11.11 1.21 10.53
CA GLY A 144 10.68 2.27 11.43
C GLY A 144 10.83 3.67 10.83
N TYR A 145 10.52 4.68 11.65
CA TYR A 145 10.60 6.08 11.22
C TYR A 145 12.03 6.44 10.81
N LYS A 146 12.19 6.92 9.57
CA LYS A 146 13.47 7.27 8.94
C LYS A 146 14.47 6.11 8.79
N CYS A 147 14.02 4.86 8.83
CA CYS A 147 14.87 3.68 8.56
C CYS A 147 16.10 3.56 9.48
N LEU A 148 15.95 4.01 10.74
CA LEU A 148 17.06 4.04 11.71
C LEU A 148 17.25 2.71 12.48
N ARG A 149 16.31 1.76 12.37
CA ARG A 149 16.38 0.49 13.09
C ARG A 149 16.77 -0.62 12.13
N GLU A 150 17.76 -1.40 12.53
CA GLU A 150 18.23 -2.58 11.80
C GLU A 150 17.69 -3.86 12.45
N GLY A 151 17.41 -4.87 11.63
CA GLY A 151 16.99 -6.20 12.06
C GLY A 151 15.48 -6.40 12.10
N GLU A 152 15.04 -7.53 12.65
CA GLU A 152 13.62 -7.85 12.79
C GLU A 152 13.04 -7.30 14.09
N PHE A 153 11.76 -6.92 14.06
CA PHE A 153 11.04 -6.57 15.28
C PHE A 153 11.08 -7.77 16.24
N PRO A 154 11.49 -7.61 17.52
CA PRO A 154 11.70 -8.70 18.47
C PRO A 154 10.36 -9.27 18.95
N THR A 155 9.70 -10.00 18.05
CA THR A 155 8.33 -10.49 18.16
C THR A 155 8.18 -11.37 19.39
N LEU A 156 9.13 -12.26 19.66
CA LEU A 156 9.08 -13.13 20.83
C LEU A 156 9.20 -12.37 22.16
N GLN A 157 9.98 -11.28 22.20
CA GLN A 157 10.15 -10.50 23.44
C GLN A 157 8.90 -9.67 23.75
N VAL A 158 8.21 -9.18 22.73
CA VAL A 158 7.01 -8.35 22.88
C VAL A 158 5.74 -9.21 23.02
N PHE A 159 5.55 -10.18 22.13
CA PHE A 159 4.34 -11.00 22.10
C PHE A 159 4.43 -12.25 22.98
N GLY A 160 5.63 -12.71 23.34
CA GLY A 160 5.81 -13.85 24.25
C GLY A 160 5.15 -13.62 25.61
N PRO A 161 5.43 -12.51 26.32
CA PRO A 161 4.77 -12.19 27.59
C PRO A 161 3.25 -12.06 27.45
N LEU A 162 2.77 -11.40 26.38
CA LEU A 162 1.34 -11.26 26.11
C LEU A 162 0.65 -12.61 25.90
N GLY A 163 1.25 -13.49 25.09
CA GLY A 163 0.77 -14.85 24.86
C GLY A 163 0.80 -15.69 26.14
N GLY A 164 1.88 -15.60 26.92
CA GLY A 164 2.04 -16.30 28.19
C GLY A 164 0.98 -15.87 29.21
N CYS A 165 0.77 -14.57 29.40
CA CYS A 165 -0.28 -14.04 30.26
C CYS A 165 -1.67 -14.53 29.84
N THR A 166 -1.95 -14.53 28.54
CA THR A 166 -3.23 -15.00 27.99
C THR A 166 -3.45 -16.48 28.27
N PHE A 167 -2.42 -17.31 28.09
CA PHE A 167 -2.48 -18.75 28.38
C PHE A 167 -2.74 -19.01 29.87
N VAL A 168 -2.01 -18.33 30.76
CA VAL A 168 -2.18 -18.45 32.22
C VAL A 168 -3.58 -18.03 32.64
N ILE A 169 -4.07 -16.88 32.16
CA ILE A 169 -5.43 -16.41 32.45
C ILE A 169 -6.47 -17.42 31.96
N THR A 170 -6.28 -17.99 30.76
CA THR A 170 -7.18 -19.01 30.21
C THR A 170 -7.21 -20.26 31.09
N LEU A 171 -6.06 -20.73 31.57
CA LEU A 171 -5.99 -21.86 32.50
C LEU A 171 -6.66 -21.56 33.85
N LEU A 172 -6.43 -20.36 34.41
CA LEU A 172 -7.05 -19.94 35.67
C LEU A 172 -8.57 -19.86 35.54
N LEU A 173 -9.07 -19.26 34.46
CA LEU A 173 -10.49 -19.21 34.15
C LEU A 173 -11.05 -20.61 33.95
N TRP A 174 -10.36 -21.49 33.22
CA TRP A 174 -10.79 -22.87 33.01
C TRP A 174 -10.91 -23.65 34.33
N VAL A 175 -9.90 -23.57 35.21
CA VAL A 175 -9.90 -24.28 36.50
C VAL A 175 -10.99 -23.74 37.43
N THR A 176 -11.10 -22.42 37.55
CA THR A 176 -12.07 -21.79 38.47
C THR A 176 -13.50 -21.93 37.98
N GLN A 177 -13.76 -21.78 36.68
CA GLN A 177 -15.10 -21.90 36.10
C GLN A 177 -15.55 -23.37 35.99
N ARG A 178 -14.68 -24.34 35.65
CA ARG A 178 -15.06 -25.77 35.70
C ARG A 178 -15.41 -26.25 37.10
N ARG A 179 -14.73 -25.75 38.14
CA ARG A 179 -15.05 -26.11 39.54
C ARG A 179 -16.45 -25.66 39.94
N LYS A 180 -16.98 -24.59 39.35
CA LYS A 180 -18.34 -24.10 39.57
C LYS A 180 -19.41 -24.86 38.76
N ALA A 181 -19.02 -25.63 37.74
CA ALA A 181 -19.94 -26.41 36.90
C ALA A 181 -20.22 -27.83 37.44
N LYS A 182 -19.54 -28.27 38.50
CA LYS A 182 -19.77 -29.57 39.16
C LYS A 182 -20.58 -29.44 40.46
N SER A 183 -21.73 -28.77 40.40
CA SER A 183 -22.79 -28.95 41.39
C SER A 183 -24.13 -29.17 40.67
N LEU A 184 -24.34 -30.40 40.21
CA LEU A 184 -25.66 -30.97 40.01
C LEU A 184 -25.65 -32.38 40.61
#